data_AF-A0A1F9VFP2-F1
#
_entry.id   AF-A0A1F9VFP2-F1
#
_cell.length_a   1.000
_cell.length_b   1.000
_cell.length_c   1.000
_cell.angle_alpha   90.00
_cell.angle_beta   90.00
_cell.angle_gamma   90.00
#
_symmetry.space_group_name_H-M   'P 1'
#
loop_
_entity.id
_entity.type
_entity.pdbx_description
1 polymer ?
#
loop_
_entity_poly.entity_id
_entity_poly.type
_entity_poly.pdbx_seq_one_letter_code
_entity_poly.pdbx_strand_id
1 'polypeptide(L)'
;MGLRLKPIGFAGILALAGLIYAPPLRAFFNQKEILQINKAREQTQLLFYYLDAPWDPAPYAAEGGGGAYPYVDAEGNVQKGKKLAIQPPPRWLILDMPRLLNTGAWEDPDQGTLSEAKLWQAPIAVLYNFFETTQKVFPSDPAWARTGKYKDDPLVRGMDAMPGTLLGVYQRNRIQFQMALDRLYRAHKGESLDGRGRIILSEFDLILSEMESLMTAIVVDNRIDYSESIIAISKLSREVFQTFNQLPRGPQPGDQEKPASKLGVWFWSAAGILLIFMAALRFAGLNREKIIVNWENYVQRSRNFAQEFNKQFLQIKAQYLVFVPLGAGVILGMVAFTAHPIFLPVFSFGGAWVGYKLPGWVLETMRQRRGRQVEAQLIDSMVLMTNALKSGLDIIGAFTMVQRDMLPPISEEFGLVLKNYELGTPFERCLEGLEERAASKLVTYMVRAVIIQRQVGGNLTKIFDRIVENIREEGKLQEKTQSMTAQQRMQSKVVGIMPWAMTGIMFAFQPQQMMEFYTSNVGLGVMLFCIVWIAIGMKVVSKMGEIDV
;
A
#
# COMPACT_ATOMS: atom_id res chain seq x y z
N MET A 1 48.68 -42.82 18.05
CA MET A 1 47.27 -42.38 17.95
C MET A 1 47.12 -41.59 16.66
N GLY A 2 46.09 -41.91 15.89
CA GLY A 2 46.05 -41.72 14.43
C GLY A 2 46.06 -40.28 13.91
N LEU A 3 46.66 -40.15 12.73
CA LEU A 3 46.46 -39.07 11.76
C LEU A 3 44.96 -38.80 11.49
N ARG A 4 44.62 -37.53 11.28
CA ARG A 4 43.94 -37.09 10.05
C ARG A 4 44.03 -35.57 9.83
N LEU A 5 44.72 -35.23 8.74
CA LEU A 5 44.70 -33.94 8.06
C LEU A 5 43.29 -33.62 7.51
N LYS A 6 42.92 -32.34 7.48
CA LYS A 6 41.99 -31.77 6.48
C LYS A 6 42.66 -30.58 5.77
N PRO A 7 42.51 -30.44 4.45
CA PRO A 7 43.34 -29.57 3.63
C PRO A 7 42.86 -28.11 3.62
N ILE A 8 43.84 -27.24 3.42
CA ILE A 8 43.74 -25.81 3.16
C ILE A 8 42.89 -25.60 1.90
N GLY A 9 41.76 -24.92 2.05
CA GLY A 9 40.86 -24.59 0.95
C GLY A 9 41.48 -23.55 0.02
N PHE A 10 41.26 -23.74 -1.27
CA PHE A 10 41.70 -22.98 -2.46
C PHE A 10 41.59 -21.44 -2.41
N ALA A 11 40.96 -20.84 -1.39
CA ALA A 11 40.83 -19.40 -1.22
C ALA A 11 42.13 -18.70 -0.75
N GLY A 12 43.01 -19.41 -0.03
CA GLY A 12 44.28 -18.83 0.48
C GLY A 12 45.38 -18.68 -0.59
N ILE A 13 45.36 -19.51 -1.63
CA ILE A 13 46.38 -19.51 -2.69
C ILE A 13 46.08 -18.46 -3.77
N LEU A 14 44.79 -18.13 -3.98
CA LEU A 14 44.40 -17.02 -4.87
C LEU A 14 44.71 -15.65 -4.26
N ALA A 15 44.69 -15.51 -2.92
CA ALA A 15 45.06 -14.28 -2.24
C ALA A 15 46.57 -13.97 -2.32
N LEU A 16 47.42 -14.99 -2.40
CA LEU A 16 48.87 -14.84 -2.58
C LEU A 16 49.30 -14.74 -4.06
N ALA A 17 48.54 -15.30 -4.99
CA ALA A 17 48.78 -15.11 -6.43
C ALA A 17 48.33 -13.72 -6.95
N GLY A 18 47.39 -13.06 -6.26
CA GLY A 18 46.98 -11.68 -6.57
C GLY A 18 47.98 -10.59 -6.18
N LEU A 19 48.99 -10.93 -5.38
CA LEU A 19 50.02 -9.99 -4.89
C LEU A 19 51.25 -9.86 -5.81
N ILE A 20 51.27 -10.57 -6.96
CA ILE A 20 52.39 -10.53 -7.94
C ILE A 20 52.03 -9.74 -9.23
N TYR A 21 50.80 -9.22 -9.34
CA TYR A 21 50.43 -8.27 -10.41
C TYR A 21 49.97 -6.94 -9.81
N ALA A 22 50.90 -6.19 -9.22
CA ALA A 22 50.73 -4.75 -9.10
C ALA A 22 50.94 -4.14 -10.51
N PRO A 23 49.92 -3.60 -11.20
CA PRO A 23 50.17 -2.82 -12.39
C PRO A 23 50.94 -1.56 -11.96
N PRO A 24 51.90 -1.09 -12.77
CA PRO A 24 52.73 0.06 -12.42
C PRO A 24 51.85 1.29 -12.17
N LEU A 25 52.19 2.01 -11.10
CA LEU A 25 51.73 3.35 -10.73
C LEU A 25 51.64 4.27 -11.96
N ARG A 26 50.45 4.44 -12.55
CA ARG A 26 50.08 5.59 -13.42
C ARG A 26 48.64 5.67 -13.94
N ALA A 27 47.76 4.68 -13.77
CA ALA A 27 46.42 4.73 -14.38
C ALA A 27 45.30 4.98 -13.35
N PHE A 28 44.60 6.11 -13.45
CA PHE A 28 43.37 6.39 -12.67
C PHE A 28 42.18 5.50 -13.08
N PHE A 29 42.25 4.89 -14.26
CA PHE A 29 41.19 4.10 -14.87
C PHE A 29 41.75 2.81 -15.47
N ASN A 30 40.96 1.74 -15.39
CA ASN A 30 41.26 0.48 -16.05
C ASN A 30 40.85 0.51 -17.54
N GLN A 31 41.36 -0.44 -18.34
CA GLN A 31 41.06 -0.56 -19.78
C GLN A 31 39.56 -0.49 -20.09
N LYS A 32 38.74 -1.24 -19.34
CA LYS A 32 37.29 -1.28 -19.52
C LYS A 32 36.61 0.06 -19.22
N GLU A 33 37.11 0.80 -18.24
CA GLU A 33 36.55 2.09 -17.82
C GLU A 33 36.87 3.17 -18.85
N ILE A 34 38.11 3.22 -19.35
CA ILE A 34 38.52 4.12 -20.44
C ILE A 34 37.66 3.88 -21.68
N LEU A 35 37.42 2.62 -22.06
CA LEU A 35 36.55 2.28 -23.19
C LEU A 35 35.09 2.73 -22.96
N GLN A 36 34.58 2.60 -21.73
CA GLN A 36 33.23 3.04 -21.38
C GLN A 36 33.07 4.56 -21.45
N ILE A 37 34.04 5.31 -20.91
CA ILE A 37 34.02 6.77 -20.92
C ILE A 37 34.11 7.30 -22.36
N ASN A 38 35.00 6.72 -23.17
CA ASN A 38 35.11 7.11 -24.58
C ASN A 38 33.85 6.79 -25.39
N LYS A 39 33.19 5.67 -25.11
CA LYS A 39 31.91 5.35 -25.75
C LYS A 39 30.82 6.35 -25.37
N ALA A 40 30.76 6.78 -24.11
CA ALA A 40 29.83 7.82 -23.67
C ALA A 40 30.13 9.17 -24.34
N ARG A 41 31.41 9.53 -24.50
CA ARG A 41 31.87 10.71 -25.24
C ARG A 41 31.38 10.70 -26.68
N GLU A 42 31.61 9.61 -27.41
CA GLU A 42 31.16 9.45 -28.80
C GLU A 42 29.64 9.53 -28.92
N GLN A 43 28.90 8.91 -28.01
CA GLN A 43 27.44 8.94 -28.00
C GLN A 43 26.89 10.33 -27.72
N THR A 44 27.49 11.07 -26.80
CA THR A 44 27.13 12.47 -26.52
C THR A 44 27.44 13.35 -27.72
N GLN A 45 28.57 13.11 -28.41
CA GLN A 45 28.93 13.81 -29.64
C GLN A 45 27.94 13.53 -30.78
N LEU A 46 27.54 12.27 -30.97
CA LEU A 46 26.51 11.89 -31.94
C LEU A 46 25.19 12.58 -31.64
N LEU A 47 24.79 12.62 -30.36
CA LEU A 47 23.57 13.28 -29.93
C LEU A 47 23.60 14.79 -30.17
N PHE A 48 24.77 15.42 -29.98
CA PHE A 48 24.98 16.83 -30.33
C PHE A 48 24.75 17.08 -31.82
N TYR A 49 25.31 16.24 -32.70
CA TYR A 49 25.11 16.36 -34.15
C TYR A 49 23.68 16.07 -34.59
N TYR A 50 22.99 15.14 -33.92
CA TYR A 50 21.59 14.85 -34.20
C TYR A 50 20.67 16.07 -34.00
N LEU A 51 21.06 17.00 -33.14
CA LEU A 51 20.30 18.19 -32.77
C LEU A 51 20.86 19.49 -33.39
N ASP A 52 21.89 19.39 -34.23
CA ASP A 52 22.57 20.56 -34.81
C ASP A 52 21.85 21.11 -36.06
N ALA A 53 22.07 22.39 -36.35
CA ALA A 53 21.52 23.07 -37.52
C ALA A 53 22.64 23.59 -38.43
N PRO A 54 22.58 23.40 -39.78
CA PRO A 54 21.46 22.86 -40.56
C PRO A 54 21.40 21.33 -40.55
N TRP A 55 20.28 20.78 -40.10
CA TRP A 55 20.04 19.34 -40.12
C TRP A 55 19.69 18.89 -41.55
N ASP A 56 20.56 18.09 -42.18
CA ASP A 56 20.34 17.50 -43.50
C ASP A 56 20.12 15.97 -43.39
N PRO A 57 18.95 15.45 -43.80
CA PRO A 57 18.68 14.01 -43.81
C PRO A 57 19.37 13.27 -44.97
N ALA A 58 19.80 13.95 -46.03
CA ALA A 58 20.39 13.35 -47.24
C ALA A 58 21.61 12.44 -47.00
N PRO A 59 22.61 12.79 -46.15
CA PRO A 59 23.75 11.91 -45.86
C PRO A 59 23.39 10.61 -45.13
N TYR A 60 22.17 10.49 -44.60
CA TYR A 60 21.68 9.31 -43.87
C TYR A 60 20.73 8.43 -44.70
N ALA A 61 20.28 8.90 -45.87
CA ALA A 61 19.27 8.25 -46.71
C ALA A 61 19.84 7.31 -47.79
N ALA A 62 21.17 7.30 -48.01
CA ALA A 62 21.80 6.40 -48.98
C ALA A 62 21.82 4.95 -48.46
N GLU A 63 21.28 4.01 -49.25
CA GLU A 63 21.39 2.57 -48.99
C GLU A 63 22.88 2.17 -48.91
N GLY A 64 23.36 1.91 -47.69
CA GLY A 64 24.78 1.72 -47.38
C GLY A 64 25.36 2.92 -46.63
N GLY A 65 24.92 3.12 -45.38
CA GLY A 65 25.30 4.24 -44.52
C GLY A 65 26.81 4.49 -44.45
N GLY A 66 27.24 5.65 -44.95
CA GLY A 66 28.64 6.00 -45.09
C GLY A 66 28.90 7.48 -45.35
N GLY A 67 28.17 8.37 -44.67
CA GLY A 67 28.65 9.74 -44.47
C GLY A 67 29.71 9.77 -43.36
N ALA A 68 30.45 10.86 -43.21
CA ALA A 68 31.32 11.08 -42.05
C ALA A 68 31.24 12.54 -41.61
N TYR A 69 30.80 12.78 -40.37
CA TYR A 69 30.91 14.11 -39.76
C TYR A 69 32.36 14.35 -39.33
N PRO A 70 32.91 15.53 -39.60
CA PRO A 70 34.24 15.88 -39.14
C PRO A 70 34.19 16.13 -37.62
N TYR A 71 35.20 15.66 -36.90
CA TYR A 71 35.30 15.86 -35.46
C TYR A 71 35.30 17.36 -35.11
N VAL A 72 34.49 17.78 -34.15
CA VAL A 72 34.43 19.17 -33.64
C VAL A 72 34.89 19.20 -32.19
N ASP A 73 35.76 20.14 -31.82
CA ASP A 73 36.23 20.33 -30.44
C ASP A 73 35.26 21.17 -29.59
N ALA A 74 35.49 21.22 -28.28
CA ALA A 74 34.72 21.98 -27.29
C ALA A 74 34.51 23.48 -27.61
N GLU A 75 35.26 24.04 -28.56
CA GLU A 75 35.21 25.45 -28.98
C GLU A 75 34.46 25.63 -30.32
N GLY A 76 33.95 24.54 -30.91
CA GLY A 76 33.22 24.55 -32.18
C GLY A 76 34.10 24.45 -33.41
N ASN A 77 35.41 24.16 -33.27
CA ASN A 77 36.33 24.07 -34.41
C ASN A 77 36.40 22.66 -34.98
N VAL A 78 36.39 22.57 -36.31
CA VAL A 78 36.41 21.30 -37.05
C VAL A 78 37.85 20.78 -37.17
N GLN A 79 38.16 19.63 -36.57
CA GLN A 79 39.46 18.98 -36.68
C GLN A 79 39.59 18.12 -37.94
N LYS A 80 40.54 18.47 -38.81
CA LYS A 80 40.86 17.75 -40.04
C LYS A 80 41.45 16.36 -39.72
N GLY A 81 40.80 15.30 -40.21
CA GLY A 81 41.35 13.94 -40.23
C GLY A 81 40.71 12.91 -39.30
N LYS A 82 39.79 13.31 -38.40
CA LYS A 82 38.99 12.39 -37.57
C LYS A 82 37.54 12.38 -38.06
N LYS A 83 37.01 11.20 -38.38
CA LYS A 83 35.66 10.97 -38.92
C LYS A 83 34.91 10.06 -37.95
N LEU A 84 33.73 10.47 -37.46
CA LEU A 84 32.88 9.56 -36.67
C LEU A 84 32.21 8.54 -37.58
N ALA A 85 32.22 7.26 -37.18
CA ALA A 85 31.40 6.23 -37.80
C ALA A 85 29.92 6.55 -37.54
N ILE A 86 29.16 6.82 -38.59
CA ILE A 86 27.79 7.31 -38.48
C ILE A 86 26.86 6.16 -38.09
N GLN A 87 26.28 6.25 -36.89
CA GLN A 87 24.98 5.62 -36.61
C GLN A 87 23.89 6.55 -37.17
N PRO A 88 22.89 6.03 -37.90
CA PRO A 88 21.79 6.87 -38.37
C PRO A 88 20.96 7.36 -37.16
N PRO A 89 20.47 8.62 -37.19
CA PRO A 89 19.58 9.11 -36.15
C PRO A 89 18.31 8.24 -36.10
N PRO A 90 17.68 8.13 -34.93
CA PRO A 90 16.49 7.32 -34.77
C PRO A 90 15.34 7.91 -35.61
N ARG A 91 14.53 7.03 -36.22
CA ARG A 91 13.48 7.43 -37.19
C ARG A 91 12.50 8.48 -36.66
N TRP A 92 12.20 8.47 -35.36
CA TRP A 92 11.32 9.46 -34.75
C TRP A 92 11.92 10.87 -34.79
N LEU A 93 13.24 10.98 -34.57
CA LEU A 93 13.92 12.27 -34.58
C LEU A 93 13.93 12.83 -36.00
N ILE A 94 14.14 11.99 -37.01
CA ILE A 94 14.06 12.40 -38.42
C ILE A 94 12.71 13.05 -38.75
N LEU A 95 11.63 12.52 -38.17
CA LEU A 95 10.27 13.02 -38.39
C LEU A 95 9.96 14.29 -37.59
N ASP A 96 10.47 14.40 -36.36
CA ASP A 96 10.17 15.51 -35.44
C ASP A 96 11.17 16.67 -35.54
N MET A 97 12.34 16.47 -36.18
CA MET A 97 13.41 17.48 -36.25
C MET A 97 12.97 18.80 -36.92
N PRO A 98 12.18 18.81 -38.03
CA PRO A 98 11.67 20.05 -38.59
C PRO A 98 10.81 20.85 -37.60
N ARG A 99 10.08 20.17 -36.72
CA ARG A 99 9.31 20.81 -35.65
C ARG A 99 10.24 21.37 -34.57
N LEU A 100 11.22 20.58 -34.11
CA LEU A 100 12.17 21.00 -33.06
C LEU A 100 13.02 22.20 -33.49
N LEU A 101 13.34 22.33 -34.78
CA LEU A 101 14.09 23.47 -35.32
C LEU A 101 13.23 24.73 -35.49
N ASN A 102 11.97 24.59 -35.90
CA ASN A 102 11.08 25.72 -36.16
C ASN A 102 10.32 26.20 -34.91
N THR A 103 10.32 25.41 -33.84
CA THR A 103 9.67 25.79 -32.57
C THR A 103 10.62 26.64 -31.73
N GLY A 104 10.35 27.94 -31.64
CA GLY A 104 11.02 28.84 -30.69
C GLY A 104 10.65 28.44 -29.25
N ALA A 105 11.64 27.99 -28.48
CA ALA A 105 11.42 27.43 -27.15
C ALA A 105 11.86 28.36 -26.01
N TRP A 106 12.79 29.28 -26.27
CA TRP A 106 13.34 30.20 -25.27
C TRP A 106 13.88 31.45 -25.93
N GLU A 107 13.75 32.60 -25.27
CA GLU A 107 14.31 33.87 -25.73
C GLU A 107 15.46 34.27 -24.81
N ASP A 108 16.68 34.27 -25.35
CA ASP A 108 17.89 34.68 -24.62
C ASP A 108 18.17 36.16 -24.95
N PRO A 109 18.34 37.05 -23.95
CA PRO A 109 18.60 38.48 -24.19
C PRO A 109 19.76 38.77 -25.16
N ASP A 110 20.77 37.88 -25.20
CA ASP A 110 21.98 38.04 -26.01
C ASP A 110 21.95 37.26 -27.33
N GLN A 111 21.13 36.21 -27.46
CA GLN A 111 21.16 35.26 -28.60
C GLN A 111 19.84 35.17 -29.37
N GLY A 112 18.80 35.88 -28.95
CA GLY A 112 17.47 35.85 -29.57
C GLY A 112 16.69 34.56 -29.26
N THR A 113 15.70 34.24 -30.10
CA THR A 113 14.85 33.05 -29.92
C THR A 113 15.61 31.77 -30.28
N LEU A 114 15.91 30.95 -29.28
CA LEU A 114 16.50 29.62 -29.41
C LEU A 114 15.42 28.61 -29.82
N SER A 115 15.75 27.74 -30.79
CA SER A 115 14.92 26.60 -31.15
C SER A 115 14.95 25.52 -30.06
N GLU A 116 13.91 24.70 -30.01
CA GLU A 116 13.82 23.58 -29.07
C GLU A 116 14.99 22.59 -29.23
N ALA A 117 15.42 22.31 -30.46
CA ALA A 117 16.60 21.50 -30.74
C ALA A 117 17.87 22.09 -30.10
N LYS A 118 18.10 23.39 -30.27
CA LYS A 118 19.27 24.10 -29.72
C LYS A 118 19.24 24.16 -28.18
N LEU A 119 18.04 24.20 -27.61
CA LEU A 119 17.82 24.18 -26.17
C LEU A 119 18.22 22.81 -25.56
N TRP A 120 17.87 21.71 -26.23
CA TRP A 120 18.32 20.36 -25.85
C TRP A 120 19.78 20.09 -26.17
N GLN A 121 20.33 20.73 -27.20
CA GLN A 121 21.74 20.61 -27.59
C GLN A 121 22.70 21.18 -26.53
N ALA A 122 22.29 22.24 -25.82
CA ALA A 122 23.13 22.93 -24.83
C ALA A 122 23.68 22.02 -23.71
N PRO A 123 22.87 21.26 -22.94
CA PRO A 123 23.41 20.36 -21.91
C PRO A 123 24.27 19.24 -22.52
N ILE A 124 23.93 18.75 -23.70
CA ILE A 124 24.69 17.69 -24.41
C ILE A 124 26.08 18.20 -24.81
N ALA A 125 26.18 19.43 -25.30
CA ALA A 125 27.45 20.06 -25.63
C ALA A 125 28.38 20.15 -24.42
N VAL A 126 27.82 20.48 -23.25
CA VAL A 126 28.58 20.55 -22.00
C VAL A 126 29.05 19.16 -21.55
N LEU A 127 28.21 18.12 -21.67
CA LEU A 127 28.62 16.74 -21.39
C LEU A 127 29.73 16.28 -22.34
N TYR A 128 29.66 16.66 -23.61
CA TYR A 128 30.72 16.34 -24.56
C TYR A 128 32.04 17.00 -24.15
N ASN A 129 32.02 18.30 -23.84
CA ASN A 129 33.20 19.03 -23.35
C ASN A 129 33.73 18.43 -22.04
N PHE A 130 32.85 18.00 -21.14
CA PHE A 130 33.22 17.29 -19.93
C PHE A 130 34.01 16.01 -20.24
N PHE A 131 33.53 15.16 -21.15
CA PHE A 131 34.24 13.94 -21.52
C PHE A 131 35.53 14.21 -22.31
N GLU A 132 35.57 15.25 -23.15
CA GLU A 132 36.79 15.67 -23.85
C GLU A 132 37.85 16.18 -22.87
N THR A 133 37.44 16.90 -21.83
CA THR A 133 38.30 17.32 -20.73
C THR A 133 38.81 16.11 -19.94
N THR A 134 37.92 15.16 -19.61
CA THR A 134 38.27 13.92 -18.90
C THR A 134 39.26 13.06 -19.68
N GLN A 135 39.18 13.03 -21.01
CA GLN A 135 40.12 12.30 -21.86
C GLN A 135 41.57 12.77 -21.68
N LYS A 136 41.79 14.04 -21.30
CA LYS A 136 43.13 14.58 -21.03
C LYS A 136 43.81 13.86 -19.86
N VAL A 137 43.04 13.28 -18.93
CA VAL A 137 43.55 12.53 -17.77
C VAL A 137 43.98 11.10 -18.14
N PHE A 138 43.58 10.61 -19.32
CA PHE A 138 43.98 9.28 -19.75
C PHE A 138 45.45 9.22 -20.13
N PRO A 139 46.08 8.04 -19.99
CA PRO A 139 47.46 7.86 -20.40
C PRO A 139 47.64 8.11 -21.90
N SER A 140 48.69 8.85 -22.25
CA SER A 140 49.00 9.20 -23.66
C SER A 140 49.34 7.97 -24.50
N ASP A 141 50.02 6.98 -23.90
CA ASP A 141 50.34 5.69 -24.53
C ASP A 141 50.21 4.53 -23.50
N PRO A 142 49.00 3.93 -23.36
CA PRO A 142 48.79 2.84 -22.43
C PRO A 142 49.50 1.56 -22.89
N ALA A 143 50.21 0.87 -21.99
CA ALA A 143 50.95 -0.36 -22.33
C ALA A 143 50.06 -1.47 -22.94
N TRP A 144 48.80 -1.56 -22.53
CA TRP A 144 47.80 -2.50 -23.08
C TRP A 144 47.31 -2.13 -24.49
N ALA A 145 47.47 -0.88 -24.91
CA ALA A 145 47.14 -0.44 -26.26
C ALA A 145 48.20 -0.90 -27.28
N ARG A 146 49.44 -1.17 -26.84
CA ARG A 146 50.56 -1.55 -27.73
C ARG A 146 50.40 -2.94 -28.36
N THR A 147 49.61 -3.82 -27.75
CA THR A 147 49.49 -5.24 -28.13
C THR A 147 48.01 -5.65 -28.27
N GLY A 148 47.55 -5.89 -29.49
CA GLY A 148 46.23 -6.47 -29.78
C GLY A 148 45.34 -5.62 -30.68
N LYS A 149 44.02 -5.77 -30.51
CA LYS A 149 42.95 -5.24 -31.39
C LYS A 149 42.85 -3.70 -31.45
N TYR A 150 43.45 -2.98 -30.49
CA TYR A 150 43.21 -1.55 -30.28
C TYR A 150 44.46 -0.66 -30.50
N LYS A 151 45.50 -1.21 -31.16
CA LYS A 151 46.80 -0.54 -31.37
C LYS A 151 46.71 0.79 -32.13
N ASP A 152 45.76 0.85 -33.06
CA ASP A 152 45.52 2.02 -33.91
C ASP A 152 44.20 2.73 -33.56
N ASP A 153 43.58 2.40 -32.42
CA ASP A 153 42.29 2.97 -32.03
C ASP A 153 42.48 4.38 -31.41
N PRO A 154 42.01 5.46 -32.08
CA PRO A 154 42.22 6.82 -31.62
C PRO A 154 41.48 7.15 -30.31
N LEU A 155 40.55 6.30 -29.86
CA LEU A 155 39.84 6.45 -28.59
C LEU A 155 40.71 6.10 -27.38
N VAL A 156 41.85 5.43 -27.59
CA VAL A 156 42.67 4.88 -26.51
C VAL A 156 43.71 5.88 -25.98
N ARG A 157 43.94 7.00 -26.68
CA ARG A 157 44.99 7.97 -26.37
C ARG A 157 44.46 9.17 -25.57
N GLY A 158 45.22 9.58 -24.55
CA GLY A 158 44.98 10.78 -23.73
C GLY A 158 46.16 11.76 -23.69
N MET A 159 46.21 12.63 -22.68
CA MET A 159 47.26 13.66 -22.52
C MET A 159 47.97 13.65 -21.15
N ASP A 160 47.79 12.60 -20.33
CA ASP A 160 48.45 12.44 -19.01
C ASP A 160 48.31 13.64 -18.04
N ALA A 161 47.20 14.38 -18.12
CA ALA A 161 46.91 15.48 -17.20
C ALA A 161 46.51 14.99 -15.80
N MET A 162 46.90 15.71 -14.74
CA MET A 162 46.45 15.41 -13.37
C MET A 162 45.02 15.94 -13.14
N PRO A 163 44.13 15.20 -12.45
CA PRO A 163 42.76 15.65 -12.18
C PRO A 163 42.65 17.04 -11.55
N GLY A 164 43.55 17.37 -10.61
CA GLY A 164 43.56 18.66 -9.92
C GLY A 164 43.80 19.87 -10.83
N THR A 165 44.53 19.71 -11.94
CA THR A 165 44.76 20.83 -12.88
C THR A 165 43.51 21.16 -13.70
N LEU A 166 42.54 20.25 -13.75
CA LEU A 166 41.29 20.40 -14.48
C LEU A 166 40.13 20.87 -13.61
N LEU A 167 40.35 21.08 -12.30
CA LEU A 167 39.32 21.49 -11.34
C LEU A 167 38.50 22.69 -11.85
N GLY A 168 39.16 23.75 -12.31
CA GLY A 168 38.47 24.94 -12.83
C GLY A 168 37.66 24.68 -14.10
N VAL A 169 38.07 23.73 -14.93
CA VAL A 169 37.35 23.33 -16.15
C VAL A 169 36.12 22.50 -15.78
N TYR A 170 36.26 21.55 -14.84
CA TYR A 170 35.14 20.77 -14.33
C TYR A 170 34.09 21.64 -13.62
N GLN A 171 34.52 22.63 -12.82
CA GLN A 171 33.60 23.60 -12.21
C GLN A 171 32.82 24.36 -13.27
N ARG A 172 33.51 24.84 -14.31
CA ARG A 172 32.87 25.56 -15.42
C ARG A 172 31.85 24.69 -16.14
N ASN A 173 32.22 23.45 -16.47
CA ASN A 173 31.32 22.50 -17.11
C ASN A 173 30.10 22.22 -16.21
N ARG A 174 30.27 22.03 -14.90
CA ARG A 174 29.14 21.86 -13.97
C ARG A 174 28.20 23.06 -13.98
N ILE A 175 28.74 24.28 -13.88
CA ILE A 175 27.94 25.51 -13.85
C ILE A 175 27.21 25.70 -15.18
N GLN A 176 27.89 25.48 -16.31
CA GLN A 176 27.26 25.56 -17.64
C GLN A 176 26.17 24.50 -17.82
N PHE A 177 26.39 23.29 -17.32
CA PHE A 177 25.40 22.22 -17.35
C PHE A 177 24.17 22.60 -16.51
N GLN A 178 24.38 23.08 -15.29
CA GLN A 178 23.31 23.56 -14.41
C GLN A 178 22.50 24.70 -15.06
N MET A 179 23.16 25.68 -15.67
CA MET A 179 22.49 26.76 -16.39
C MET A 179 21.66 26.24 -17.59
N ALA A 180 22.19 25.25 -18.31
CA ALA A 180 21.47 24.63 -19.42
C ALA A 180 20.23 23.85 -18.95
N LEU A 181 20.31 23.17 -17.81
CA LEU A 181 19.16 22.49 -17.19
C LEU A 181 18.11 23.46 -16.67
N ASP A 182 18.52 24.56 -16.02
CA ASP A 182 17.60 25.59 -15.56
C ASP A 182 16.80 26.21 -16.73
N ARG A 183 17.45 26.43 -17.89
CA ARG A 183 16.77 26.85 -19.12
C ARG A 183 15.73 25.81 -19.59
N LEU A 184 16.06 24.51 -19.56
CA LEU A 184 15.12 23.43 -19.91
C LEU A 184 13.90 23.37 -18.99
N TYR A 185 14.13 23.51 -17.68
CA TYR A 185 13.06 23.51 -16.68
C TYR A 185 12.12 24.71 -16.83
N ARG A 186 12.68 25.91 -16.99
CA ARG A 186 11.91 27.14 -17.18
C ARG A 186 11.16 27.18 -18.51
N ALA A 187 11.72 26.56 -19.56
CA ALA A 187 11.03 26.41 -20.84
C ALA A 187 9.91 25.34 -20.83
N HIS A 188 9.68 24.67 -19.69
CA HIS A 188 8.66 23.62 -19.50
C HIS A 188 8.74 22.48 -20.53
N LYS A 189 9.95 22.12 -20.97
CA LYS A 189 10.17 21.12 -22.02
C LYS A 189 10.17 19.67 -21.52
N GLY A 190 9.55 19.39 -20.37
CA GLY A 190 9.43 18.03 -19.84
C GLY A 190 8.64 17.06 -20.73
N GLU A 191 7.70 17.57 -21.54
CA GLU A 191 6.89 16.77 -22.47
C GLU A 191 7.46 16.75 -23.91
N SER A 192 8.58 17.44 -24.14
CA SER A 192 9.32 17.45 -25.41
C SER A 192 9.91 16.06 -25.73
N LEU A 193 10.37 15.89 -26.97
CA LEU A 193 11.03 14.68 -27.47
C LEU A 193 10.10 13.46 -27.38
N ASP A 194 8.83 13.65 -27.74
CA ASP A 194 7.81 12.60 -27.74
C ASP A 194 7.65 11.94 -26.35
N GLY A 195 7.57 12.78 -25.30
CA GLY A 195 7.37 12.37 -23.91
C GLY A 195 8.64 11.93 -23.16
N ARG A 196 9.81 11.97 -23.80
CA ARG A 196 11.09 11.53 -23.20
C ARG A 196 11.78 12.61 -22.39
N GLY A 197 11.41 13.88 -22.59
CA GLY A 197 12.05 15.02 -21.94
C GLY A 197 12.17 14.85 -20.43
N ARG A 198 11.11 14.40 -19.75
CA ARG A 198 11.09 14.19 -18.30
C ARG A 198 12.09 13.14 -17.82
N ILE A 199 12.22 12.03 -18.55
CA ILE A 199 13.19 10.96 -18.22
C ILE A 199 14.61 11.49 -18.43
N ILE A 200 14.86 12.18 -19.55
CA ILE A 200 16.17 12.76 -19.84
C ILE A 200 16.55 13.82 -18.79
N LEU A 201 15.60 14.64 -18.34
CA LEU A 201 15.82 15.62 -17.28
C LEU A 201 16.20 14.96 -15.95
N SER A 202 15.54 13.86 -15.57
CA SER A 202 15.93 13.13 -14.36
C SER A 202 17.35 12.54 -14.44
N GLU A 203 17.74 12.02 -15.61
CA GLU A 203 19.11 11.54 -15.82
C GLU A 203 20.12 12.68 -15.78
N PHE A 204 19.76 13.84 -16.32
CA PHE A 204 20.60 15.03 -16.23
C PHE A 204 20.75 15.56 -14.79
N ASP A 205 19.71 15.52 -13.96
CA ASP A 205 19.83 15.90 -12.54
C ASP A 205 20.78 14.96 -11.79
N LEU A 206 20.71 13.65 -12.06
CA LEU A 206 21.64 12.68 -11.50
C LEU A 206 23.08 12.97 -11.97
N ILE A 207 23.28 13.28 -13.25
CA ILE A 207 24.59 13.67 -13.77
C ILE A 207 25.11 14.93 -13.07
N LEU A 208 24.26 15.94 -12.87
CA LEU A 208 24.65 17.16 -12.18
C LEU A 208 25.10 16.86 -10.74
N SER A 209 24.38 16.00 -10.02
CA SER A 209 24.76 15.53 -8.68
C SER A 209 26.10 14.81 -8.67
N GLU A 210 26.36 13.94 -9.66
CA GLU A 210 27.65 13.25 -9.79
C GLU A 210 28.79 14.21 -10.16
N MET A 211 28.52 15.28 -10.91
CA MET A 211 29.51 16.34 -11.17
C MET A 211 29.87 17.10 -9.88
N GLU A 212 28.94 17.26 -8.93
CA GLU A 212 29.23 17.83 -7.60
C GLU A 212 30.07 16.88 -6.73
N SER A 213 29.75 15.58 -6.77
CA SER A 213 30.54 14.54 -6.11
C SER A 213 31.98 14.52 -6.64
N LEU A 214 32.15 14.54 -7.97
CA LEU A 214 33.44 14.63 -8.65
C LEU A 214 34.27 15.84 -8.18
N MET A 215 33.62 17.00 -8.07
CA MET A 215 34.27 18.22 -7.60
C MET A 215 34.81 18.06 -6.17
N THR A 216 34.01 17.45 -5.29
CA THR A 216 34.40 17.16 -3.92
C THR A 216 35.57 16.17 -3.87
N ALA A 217 35.52 15.13 -4.70
CA ALA A 217 36.58 14.12 -4.80
C ALA A 217 37.93 14.73 -5.22
N ILE A 218 37.94 15.67 -6.19
CA ILE A 218 39.18 16.35 -6.60
C ILE A 218 39.72 17.24 -5.48
N VAL A 219 38.86 17.95 -4.74
CA VAL A 219 39.29 18.82 -3.63
C VAL A 219 39.90 18.01 -2.48
N VAL A 220 39.34 16.84 -2.19
CA VAL A 220 39.80 15.92 -1.13
C VAL A 220 40.99 15.06 -1.60
N ASP A 221 41.37 15.14 -2.88
CA ASP A 221 42.35 14.26 -3.54
C ASP A 221 42.02 12.75 -3.40
N ASN A 222 40.72 12.41 -3.36
CA ASN A 222 40.27 11.02 -3.32
C ASN A 222 40.14 10.44 -4.74
N ARG A 223 41.07 9.54 -5.08
CA ARG A 223 41.14 8.93 -6.41
C ARG A 223 40.01 7.95 -6.72
N ILE A 224 39.48 7.27 -5.71
CA ILE A 224 38.42 6.25 -5.90
C ILE A 224 37.12 6.98 -6.22
N ASP A 225 36.72 7.92 -5.37
CA ASP A 225 35.49 8.71 -5.56
C ASP A 225 35.53 9.49 -6.88
N TYR A 226 36.73 9.98 -7.29
CA TYR A 226 36.93 10.64 -8.58
C TYR A 226 36.64 9.70 -9.76
N SER A 227 37.20 8.49 -9.76
CA SER A 227 37.00 7.55 -10.85
C SER A 227 35.56 7.03 -10.88
N GLU A 228 34.96 6.74 -9.72
CA GLU A 228 33.58 6.31 -9.60
C GLU A 228 32.59 7.37 -10.09
N SER A 229 32.77 8.64 -9.73
CA SER A 229 31.92 9.74 -10.20
C SER A 229 31.98 9.90 -11.72
N ILE A 230 33.18 9.78 -12.33
CA ILE A 230 33.33 9.83 -13.80
C ILE A 230 32.66 8.64 -14.48
N ILE A 231 32.78 7.45 -13.89
CA ILE A 231 32.13 6.24 -14.42
C ILE A 231 30.61 6.37 -14.32
N ALA A 232 30.10 6.89 -13.20
CA ALA A 232 28.68 7.16 -12.99
C ALA A 232 28.15 8.13 -14.06
N ILE A 233 28.82 9.28 -14.26
CA ILE A 233 28.48 10.25 -15.31
C ILE A 233 28.50 9.59 -16.70
N SER A 234 29.48 8.74 -16.99
CA SER A 234 29.56 8.00 -18.27
C SER A 234 28.42 6.99 -18.48
N LYS A 235 27.89 6.43 -17.40
CA LYS A 235 26.78 5.47 -17.45
C LYS A 235 25.45 6.19 -17.64
N LEU A 236 25.21 7.26 -16.88
CA LEU A 236 24.02 8.09 -17.00
C LEU A 236 23.95 8.76 -18.38
N SER A 237 25.06 9.29 -18.89
CA SER A 237 25.14 9.83 -20.27
C SER A 237 24.77 8.79 -21.34
N ARG A 238 25.18 7.53 -21.12
CA ARG A 238 24.78 6.39 -21.96
C ARG A 238 23.28 6.12 -21.89
N GLU A 239 22.69 6.19 -20.71
CA GLU A 239 21.25 5.99 -20.49
C GLU A 239 20.44 7.11 -21.15
N VAL A 240 20.93 8.35 -21.15
CA VAL A 240 20.37 9.45 -21.95
C VAL A 240 20.39 9.11 -23.45
N PHE A 241 21.54 8.69 -23.99
CA PHE A 241 21.66 8.30 -25.40
C PHE A 241 20.75 7.11 -25.77
N GLN A 242 20.63 6.13 -24.87
CA GLN A 242 19.72 5.00 -25.07
C GLN A 242 18.26 5.44 -25.08
N THR A 243 17.86 6.30 -24.13
CA THR A 243 16.52 6.87 -24.06
C THR A 243 16.17 7.65 -25.33
N PHE A 244 17.14 8.38 -25.89
CA PHE A 244 16.98 9.05 -27.18
C PHE A 244 16.80 8.09 -28.36
N ASN A 245 17.44 6.92 -28.34
CA ASN A 245 17.37 5.93 -29.43
C ASN A 245 16.28 4.87 -29.28
N GLN A 246 15.61 4.78 -28.13
CA GLN A 246 14.46 3.88 -27.97
C GLN A 246 13.32 4.28 -28.93
N LEU A 247 12.48 3.33 -29.36
CA LEU A 247 11.26 3.68 -30.09
C LEU A 247 10.31 4.45 -29.17
N PRO A 248 9.47 5.36 -29.72
CA PRO A 248 8.43 6.03 -28.97
C PRO A 248 7.71 5.07 -28.04
N ARG A 249 7.84 5.28 -26.73
CA ARG A 249 6.71 5.02 -25.86
C ARG A 249 5.79 6.21 -26.11
N GLY A 250 5.07 6.17 -27.22
CA GLY A 250 3.89 7.02 -27.36
C GLY A 250 3.02 6.86 -26.12
N PRO A 251 2.03 7.73 -25.87
CA PRO A 251 1.02 7.43 -24.88
C PRO A 251 0.63 5.96 -25.09
N GLN A 252 0.82 5.12 -24.07
CA GLN A 252 0.19 3.80 -24.09
C GLN A 252 -1.24 4.11 -24.49
N PRO A 253 -1.75 3.64 -25.65
CA PRO A 253 -3.17 3.77 -25.88
C PRO A 253 -3.76 3.05 -24.69
N GLY A 254 -4.35 3.78 -23.73
CA GLY A 254 -5.10 3.16 -22.66
C GLY A 254 -6.04 2.21 -23.37
N ASP A 255 -5.87 0.91 -23.12
CA ASP A 255 -6.06 -0.13 -24.13
C ASP A 255 -7.17 0.23 -25.14
N GLN A 256 -6.78 0.71 -26.32
CA GLN A 256 -7.65 0.53 -27.49
C GLN A 256 -7.54 -0.95 -27.84
N GLU A 257 -8.06 -1.77 -26.94
CA GLU A 257 -8.45 -3.14 -27.21
C GLU A 257 -9.18 -3.12 -28.55
N LYS A 258 -8.67 -3.91 -29.51
CA LYS A 258 -9.39 -4.23 -30.75
C LYS A 258 -10.84 -4.53 -30.35
N PRO A 259 -11.88 -4.10 -31.08
CA PRO A 259 -13.26 -4.48 -30.73
C PRO A 259 -13.40 -6.02 -30.60
N ALA A 260 -12.56 -6.78 -31.29
CA ALA A 260 -12.42 -8.23 -31.14
C ALA A 260 -11.89 -8.69 -29.75
N SER A 261 -10.97 -7.96 -29.11
CA SER A 261 -10.54 -8.27 -27.73
C SER A 261 -11.54 -7.77 -26.69
N LYS A 262 -12.22 -6.62 -26.90
CA LYS A 262 -13.35 -6.20 -26.02
C LYS A 262 -14.49 -7.20 -26.07
N LEU A 263 -14.84 -7.69 -27.26
CA LEU A 263 -15.84 -8.76 -27.43
C LEU A 263 -15.39 -10.05 -26.76
N GLY A 264 -14.10 -10.40 -26.84
CA GLY A 264 -13.54 -11.55 -26.14
C GLY A 264 -13.62 -11.40 -24.62
N VAL A 265 -13.17 -10.28 -24.06
CA VAL A 265 -13.22 -9.98 -22.63
C VAL A 265 -14.68 -9.90 -22.14
N TRP A 266 -15.59 -9.27 -22.90
CA TRP A 266 -17.03 -9.29 -22.60
C TRP A 266 -17.61 -10.69 -22.69
N PHE A 267 -17.23 -11.49 -23.68
CA PHE A 267 -17.69 -12.86 -23.84
C PHE A 267 -17.22 -13.75 -22.68
N TRP A 268 -15.94 -13.66 -22.30
CA TRP A 268 -15.39 -14.39 -21.16
C TRP A 268 -15.95 -13.90 -19.81
N SER A 269 -16.20 -12.60 -19.68
CA SER A 269 -16.86 -12.02 -18.49
C SER A 269 -18.32 -12.46 -18.39
N ALA A 270 -19.07 -12.40 -19.50
CA ALA A 270 -20.45 -12.87 -19.59
C ALA A 270 -20.54 -14.39 -19.39
N ALA A 271 -19.61 -15.16 -19.93
CA ALA A 271 -19.50 -16.61 -19.71
C ALA A 271 -19.15 -16.92 -18.24
N GLY A 272 -18.27 -16.14 -17.61
CA GLY A 272 -17.97 -16.25 -16.18
C GLY A 272 -19.17 -15.94 -15.30
N ILE A 273 -19.89 -14.84 -15.59
CA ILE A 273 -21.14 -14.49 -14.90
C ILE A 273 -22.20 -15.58 -15.10
N LEU A 274 -22.33 -16.11 -16.32
CA LEU A 274 -23.28 -17.18 -16.64
C LEU A 274 -22.91 -18.50 -15.96
N LEU A 275 -21.62 -18.81 -15.83
CA LEU A 275 -21.15 -19.98 -15.07
C LEU A 275 -21.37 -19.82 -13.57
N ILE A 276 -21.12 -18.64 -13.00
CA ILE A 276 -21.43 -18.34 -11.59
C ILE A 276 -22.94 -18.41 -11.37
N PHE A 277 -23.74 -17.89 -12.31
CA PHE A 277 -25.20 -17.95 -12.26
C PHE A 277 -25.73 -19.38 -12.39
N MET A 278 -25.18 -20.18 -13.32
CA MET A 278 -25.48 -21.60 -13.43
C MET A 278 -25.06 -22.37 -12.18
N ALA A 279 -23.89 -22.08 -11.61
CA ALA A 279 -23.42 -22.69 -10.37
C ALA A 279 -24.32 -22.31 -9.19
N ALA A 280 -24.78 -21.05 -9.12
CA ALA A 280 -25.72 -20.58 -8.11
C ALA A 280 -27.11 -21.25 -8.27
N LEU A 281 -27.62 -21.39 -9.50
CA LEU A 281 -28.86 -22.12 -9.78
C LEU A 281 -28.73 -23.62 -9.49
N ARG A 282 -27.59 -24.22 -9.82
CA ARG A 282 -27.30 -25.63 -9.53
C ARG A 282 -27.17 -25.86 -8.03
N PHE A 283 -26.50 -24.96 -7.32
CA PHE A 283 -26.39 -24.97 -5.85
C PHE A 283 -27.76 -24.76 -5.19
N ALA A 284 -28.55 -23.81 -5.70
CA ALA A 284 -29.92 -23.57 -5.22
C ALA A 284 -30.84 -24.76 -5.50
N GLY A 285 -30.64 -25.46 -6.62
CA GLY A 285 -31.36 -26.70 -6.96
C GLY A 285 -30.94 -27.88 -6.09
N LEU A 286 -29.65 -28.09 -5.85
CA LEU A 286 -29.11 -29.18 -5.04
C LEU A 286 -29.43 -29.01 -3.55
N ASN A 287 -29.47 -27.77 -3.06
CA ASN A 287 -29.80 -27.45 -1.68
C ASN A 287 -31.22 -26.91 -1.52
N ARG A 288 -32.14 -27.16 -2.46
CA ARG A 288 -33.48 -26.58 -2.47
C ARG A 288 -34.25 -26.84 -1.17
N GLU A 289 -34.19 -28.05 -0.64
CA GLU A 289 -34.79 -28.40 0.65
C GLU A 289 -34.14 -27.66 1.82
N LYS A 290 -32.81 -27.60 1.87
CA LYS A 290 -32.09 -26.84 2.92
C LYS A 290 -32.35 -25.35 2.85
N ILE A 291 -32.50 -24.77 1.66
CA ILE A 291 -32.80 -23.36 1.45
C ILE A 291 -34.23 -23.05 1.87
N ILE A 292 -35.21 -23.89 1.51
CA ILE A 292 -36.62 -23.71 1.92
C ILE A 292 -36.74 -23.84 3.43
N VAL A 293 -36.14 -24.87 4.04
CA VAL A 293 -36.16 -25.05 5.50
C VAL A 293 -35.43 -23.90 6.21
N ASN A 294 -34.28 -23.45 5.71
CA ASN A 294 -33.60 -22.27 6.27
C ASN A 294 -34.39 -20.98 6.08
N TRP A 295 -35.11 -20.83 4.96
CA TRP A 295 -35.95 -19.67 4.67
C TRP A 295 -37.18 -19.64 5.56
N GLU A 296 -37.87 -20.76 5.74
CA GLU A 296 -38.97 -20.89 6.70
C GLU A 296 -38.47 -20.65 8.13
N ASN A 297 -37.34 -21.24 8.52
CA ASN A 297 -36.72 -20.97 9.81
C ASN A 297 -36.35 -19.50 9.98
N TYR A 298 -35.87 -18.82 8.93
CA TYR A 298 -35.53 -17.40 8.99
C TYR A 298 -36.78 -16.52 9.08
N VAL A 299 -37.84 -16.82 8.32
CA VAL A 299 -39.13 -16.12 8.38
C VAL A 299 -39.79 -16.34 9.74
N GLN A 300 -39.76 -17.57 10.27
CA GLN A 300 -40.28 -17.90 11.60
C GLN A 300 -39.49 -17.16 12.68
N ARG A 301 -38.16 -17.16 12.59
CA ARG A 301 -37.27 -16.45 13.53
C ARG A 301 -37.43 -14.93 13.43
N SER A 302 -37.70 -14.39 12.24
CA SER A 302 -38.01 -12.98 12.00
C SER A 302 -39.38 -12.60 12.56
N ARG A 303 -40.39 -13.47 12.45
CA ARG A 303 -41.71 -13.26 13.07
C ARG A 303 -41.64 -13.34 14.59
N ASN A 304 -40.94 -14.32 15.15
CA ASN A 304 -40.69 -14.43 16.58
C ASN A 304 -39.89 -13.23 17.10
N PHE A 305 -38.85 -12.81 16.35
CA PHE A 305 -38.11 -11.58 16.60
C PHE A 305 -39.03 -10.37 16.57
N ALA A 306 -39.90 -10.22 15.56
CA ALA A 306 -40.84 -9.10 15.48
C ALA A 306 -41.81 -9.09 16.66
N GLN A 307 -42.26 -10.25 17.13
CA GLN A 307 -43.10 -10.37 18.32
C GLN A 307 -42.34 -10.04 19.62
N GLU A 308 -41.07 -10.45 19.75
CA GLU A 308 -40.20 -10.08 20.87
C GLU A 308 -39.79 -8.59 20.86
N PHE A 309 -39.59 -8.01 19.68
CA PHE A 309 -39.29 -6.58 19.47
C PHE A 309 -40.50 -5.69 19.75
N ASN A 310 -41.69 -6.14 19.35
CA ASN A 310 -42.94 -5.43 19.62
C ASN A 310 -43.28 -5.41 21.13
N LYS A 311 -42.77 -6.39 21.90
CA LYS A 311 -42.81 -6.38 23.38
C LYS A 311 -41.86 -5.35 24.01
N GLN A 312 -40.93 -4.77 23.26
CA GLN A 312 -39.94 -3.78 23.73
C GLN A 312 -40.19 -2.36 23.18
N PHE A 313 -41.43 -2.03 22.77
CA PHE A 313 -41.90 -0.67 22.44
C PHE A 313 -41.22 0.04 21.23
N LEU A 314 -40.53 -0.66 20.33
CA LEU A 314 -40.05 -0.11 19.06
C LEU A 314 -40.63 -0.88 17.87
N GLN A 315 -41.56 -0.24 17.13
CA GLN A 315 -42.18 -0.82 15.94
C GLN A 315 -41.29 -0.72 14.70
N ILE A 316 -40.26 -1.58 14.59
CA ILE A 316 -39.48 -1.69 13.36
C ILE A 316 -40.06 -2.83 12.51
N LYS A 317 -40.59 -2.50 11.33
CA LYS A 317 -41.10 -3.52 10.37
C LYS A 317 -39.94 -4.40 9.90
N ALA A 318 -40.06 -5.71 10.11
CA ALA A 318 -39.04 -6.72 9.77
C ALA A 318 -38.50 -6.63 8.33
N GLN A 319 -39.31 -6.14 7.39
CA GLN A 319 -38.90 -5.88 6.00
C GLN A 319 -37.69 -4.94 5.90
N TYR A 320 -37.63 -3.84 6.67
CA TYR A 320 -36.51 -2.90 6.58
C TYR A 320 -35.21 -3.51 7.06
N LEU A 321 -35.27 -4.52 7.93
CA LEU A 321 -34.11 -5.08 8.57
C LEU A 321 -33.32 -6.04 7.65
N VAL A 322 -33.98 -6.56 6.61
CA VAL A 322 -33.35 -7.41 5.57
C VAL A 322 -33.10 -6.62 4.29
N PHE A 323 -34.08 -5.82 3.85
CA PHE A 323 -33.97 -5.09 2.58
C PHE A 323 -32.99 -3.91 2.63
N VAL A 324 -32.81 -3.24 3.78
CA VAL A 324 -31.85 -2.13 3.90
C VAL A 324 -30.39 -2.60 3.79
N PRO A 325 -29.91 -3.60 4.54
CA PRO A 325 -28.53 -4.06 4.39
C PRO A 325 -28.27 -4.75 3.04
N LEU A 326 -29.27 -5.44 2.48
CA LEU A 326 -29.17 -6.04 1.14
C LEU A 326 -29.09 -4.95 0.06
N GLY A 327 -29.95 -3.92 0.13
CA GLY A 327 -29.89 -2.75 -0.75
C GLY A 327 -28.59 -1.96 -0.62
N ALA A 328 -28.12 -1.72 0.60
CA ALA A 328 -26.85 -1.06 0.85
C ALA A 328 -25.65 -1.86 0.32
N GLY A 329 -25.66 -3.19 0.45
CA GLY A 329 -24.62 -4.07 -0.09
C GLY A 329 -24.60 -4.10 -1.62
N VAL A 330 -25.76 -4.04 -2.28
CA VAL A 330 -25.86 -3.93 -3.74
C VAL A 330 -25.37 -2.56 -4.21
N ILE A 331 -25.75 -1.46 -3.53
CA ILE A 331 -25.31 -0.10 -3.86
C ILE A 331 -23.79 0.03 -3.68
N LEU A 332 -23.24 -0.43 -2.56
CA LEU A 332 -21.79 -0.45 -2.33
C LEU A 332 -21.07 -1.33 -3.35
N GLY A 333 -21.64 -2.49 -3.72
CA GLY A 333 -21.10 -3.35 -4.77
C GLY A 333 -21.11 -2.70 -6.16
N MET A 334 -22.16 -1.95 -6.49
CA MET A 334 -22.26 -1.17 -7.74
C MET A 334 -21.27 0.00 -7.78
N VAL A 335 -21.08 0.71 -6.66
CA VAL A 335 -20.06 1.77 -6.56
C VAL A 335 -18.66 1.17 -6.64
N ALA A 336 -18.40 0.04 -5.99
CA ALA A 336 -17.09 -0.61 -6.04
C ALA A 336 -16.79 -1.28 -7.40
N PHE A 337 -17.82 -1.59 -8.19
CA PHE A 337 -17.67 -2.12 -9.55
C PHE A 337 -16.91 -1.15 -10.46
N THR A 338 -17.04 0.16 -10.27
CA THR A 338 -16.30 1.15 -11.08
C THR A 338 -14.79 1.07 -10.89
N ALA A 339 -14.32 0.46 -9.80
CA ALA A 339 -12.89 0.26 -9.53
C ALA A 339 -12.37 -1.09 -10.07
N HIS A 340 -13.09 -2.20 -9.87
CA HIS A 340 -12.72 -3.51 -10.42
C HIS A 340 -13.91 -4.48 -10.40
N PRO A 341 -14.12 -5.31 -11.43
CA PRO A 341 -15.24 -6.27 -11.50
C PRO A 341 -15.29 -7.31 -10.36
N ILE A 342 -14.17 -7.56 -9.67
CA ILE A 342 -14.10 -8.56 -8.59
C ILE A 342 -14.72 -8.06 -7.29
N PHE A 343 -14.88 -6.74 -7.12
CA PHE A 343 -15.47 -6.17 -5.90
C PHE A 343 -16.98 -6.36 -5.83
N LEU A 344 -17.66 -6.47 -6.98
CA LEU A 344 -19.11 -6.69 -7.04
C LEU A 344 -19.55 -7.96 -6.28
N PRO A 345 -19.00 -9.16 -6.55
CA PRO A 345 -19.37 -10.35 -5.78
C PRO A 345 -18.93 -10.25 -4.32
N VAL A 346 -17.76 -9.68 -4.00
CA VAL A 346 -17.27 -9.59 -2.60
C VAL A 346 -18.18 -8.71 -1.74
N PHE A 347 -18.58 -7.53 -2.23
CA PHE A 347 -19.44 -6.62 -1.48
C PHE A 347 -20.91 -7.04 -1.50
N SER A 348 -21.41 -7.66 -2.57
CA SER A 348 -22.79 -8.21 -2.57
C SER A 348 -22.93 -9.45 -1.69
N PHE A 349 -22.00 -10.41 -1.74
CA PHE A 349 -22.04 -11.56 -0.82
C PHE A 349 -21.75 -11.14 0.62
N GLY A 350 -20.81 -10.21 0.84
CA GLY A 350 -20.54 -9.62 2.14
C GLY A 350 -21.75 -8.88 2.72
N GLY A 351 -22.41 -8.04 1.92
CA GLY A 351 -23.62 -7.32 2.30
C GLY A 351 -24.80 -8.24 2.62
N ALA A 352 -25.01 -9.29 1.82
CA ALA A 352 -26.02 -10.31 2.08
C ALA A 352 -25.73 -11.09 3.37
N TRP A 353 -24.46 -11.42 3.63
CA TRP A 353 -24.06 -12.14 4.84
C TRP A 353 -24.23 -11.29 6.10
N VAL A 354 -23.83 -10.01 6.04
CA VAL A 354 -24.06 -9.04 7.11
C VAL A 354 -25.56 -8.86 7.34
N GLY A 355 -26.36 -8.64 6.29
CA GLY A 355 -27.82 -8.51 6.39
C GLY A 355 -28.51 -9.72 7.02
N TYR A 356 -28.01 -10.93 6.77
CA TYR A 356 -28.55 -12.14 7.39
C TYR A 356 -28.23 -12.23 8.89
N LYS A 357 -27.02 -11.85 9.32
CA LYS A 357 -26.54 -12.00 10.71
C LYS A 357 -26.86 -10.83 11.63
N LEU A 358 -26.99 -9.62 11.08
CA LEU A 358 -27.23 -8.37 11.82
C LEU A 358 -28.50 -8.40 12.70
N PRO A 359 -29.68 -8.89 12.23
CA PRO A 359 -30.86 -9.04 13.09
C PRO A 359 -30.62 -9.81 14.37
N GLY A 360 -30.08 -11.03 14.23
CA GLY A 360 -29.89 -11.93 15.37
C GLY A 360 -28.89 -11.34 16.36
N TRP A 361 -27.82 -10.71 15.85
CA TRP A 361 -26.82 -10.07 16.70
C TRP A 361 -27.36 -8.84 17.44
N VAL A 362 -28.17 -8.00 16.78
CA VAL A 362 -28.80 -6.84 17.42
C VAL A 362 -29.78 -7.29 18.51
N LEU A 363 -30.61 -8.32 18.27
CA LEU A 363 -31.52 -8.85 19.30
C LEU A 363 -30.75 -9.32 20.51
N GLU A 364 -29.75 -10.17 20.27
CA GLU A 364 -28.99 -10.81 21.32
C GLU A 364 -28.26 -9.76 22.15
N THR A 365 -27.71 -8.73 21.49
CA THR A 365 -27.08 -7.60 22.18
C THR A 365 -28.08 -6.80 22.99
N MET A 366 -29.29 -6.54 22.48
CA MET A 366 -30.34 -5.83 23.22
C MET A 366 -30.85 -6.64 24.42
N ARG A 367 -31.07 -7.95 24.25
CA ARG A 367 -31.45 -8.88 25.32
C ARG A 367 -30.38 -8.93 26.39
N GLN A 368 -29.11 -9.08 26.02
CA GLN A 368 -27.99 -9.07 26.96
C GLN A 368 -27.84 -7.73 27.66
N ARG A 369 -28.02 -6.60 26.97
CA ARG A 369 -27.99 -5.27 27.59
C ARG A 369 -29.10 -5.10 28.62
N ARG A 370 -30.34 -5.48 28.28
CA ARG A 370 -31.47 -5.44 29.22
C ARG A 370 -31.26 -6.37 30.40
N GLY A 371 -30.77 -7.59 30.18
CA GLY A 371 -30.43 -8.54 31.24
C GLY A 371 -29.36 -8.00 32.20
N ARG A 372 -28.31 -7.35 31.67
CA ARG A 372 -27.29 -6.67 32.50
C ARG A 372 -27.85 -5.51 33.32
N GLN A 373 -28.81 -4.76 32.78
CA GLN A 373 -29.48 -3.68 33.53
C GLN A 373 -30.34 -4.23 34.66
N VAL A 374 -31.08 -5.31 34.43
CA VAL A 374 -31.83 -6.02 35.47
C VAL A 374 -30.88 -6.52 36.55
N GLU A 375 -29.76 -7.12 36.16
CA GLU A 375 -28.75 -7.64 37.09
C GLU A 375 -28.11 -6.55 37.96
N ALA A 376 -27.80 -5.40 37.37
CA ALA A 376 -27.26 -4.26 38.11
C ALA A 376 -28.26 -3.70 39.14
N GLN A 377 -29.54 -3.61 38.77
CA GLN A 377 -30.61 -3.14 39.65
C GLN A 377 -31.02 -4.19 40.71
N LEU A 378 -30.70 -5.47 40.49
CA LEU A 378 -31.15 -6.58 41.34
C LEU A 378 -30.67 -6.44 42.79
N ILE A 379 -29.42 -6.01 42.99
CA ILE A 379 -28.83 -5.82 44.31
C ILE A 379 -29.63 -4.79 45.10
N ASP A 380 -29.92 -3.64 44.50
CA ASP A 380 -30.66 -2.56 45.14
C ASP A 380 -32.09 -2.98 45.48
N SER A 381 -32.75 -3.73 44.58
CA SER A 381 -34.06 -4.30 44.87
C SER A 381 -34.02 -5.34 45.99
N MET A 382 -32.99 -6.18 46.10
CA MET A 382 -32.85 -7.12 47.22
C MET A 382 -32.64 -6.39 48.54
N VAL A 383 -31.86 -5.30 48.57
CA VAL A 383 -31.70 -4.45 49.76
C VAL A 383 -33.04 -3.83 50.17
N LEU A 384 -33.81 -3.32 49.20
CA LEU A 384 -35.14 -2.77 49.43
C LEU A 384 -36.10 -3.83 50.00
N MET A 385 -36.10 -5.03 49.42
CA MET A 385 -36.92 -6.15 49.89
C MET A 385 -36.51 -6.62 51.29
N THR A 386 -35.22 -6.74 51.55
CA THR A 386 -34.71 -7.07 52.90
C THR A 386 -35.20 -6.05 53.92
N ASN A 387 -35.15 -4.76 53.62
CA ASN A 387 -35.63 -3.72 54.52
C ASN A 387 -37.15 -3.79 54.72
N ALA A 388 -37.91 -4.06 53.66
CA ALA A 388 -39.35 -4.28 53.73
C ALA A 388 -39.69 -5.48 54.62
N LEU A 389 -39.03 -6.62 54.41
CA LEU A 389 -39.21 -7.83 55.23
C LEU A 389 -38.81 -7.58 56.69
N LYS A 390 -37.74 -6.83 56.95
CA LYS A 390 -37.33 -6.40 58.32
C LYS A 390 -38.38 -5.52 59.00
N SER A 391 -39.11 -4.69 58.23
CA SER A 391 -40.24 -3.89 58.74
C SER A 391 -41.53 -4.68 58.95
N GLY A 392 -41.54 -5.97 58.64
CA GLY A 392 -42.70 -6.85 58.83
C GLY A 392 -43.62 -6.98 57.62
N LEU A 393 -43.24 -6.46 56.44
CA LEU A 393 -43.95 -6.76 55.19
C LEU A 393 -43.74 -8.22 54.82
N ASP A 394 -44.74 -8.82 54.17
CA ASP A 394 -44.62 -10.14 53.56
C ASP A 394 -43.85 -10.04 52.22
N ILE A 395 -43.54 -11.20 51.63
CA ILE A 395 -42.78 -11.23 50.38
C ILE A 395 -43.51 -10.52 49.23
N ILE A 396 -44.84 -10.59 49.19
CA ILE A 396 -45.65 -9.96 48.14
C ILE A 396 -45.61 -8.43 48.32
N GLY A 397 -45.73 -7.93 49.55
CA GLY A 397 -45.53 -6.52 49.89
C GLY A 397 -44.14 -6.01 49.54
N ALA A 398 -43.10 -6.81 49.77
CA ALA A 398 -41.73 -6.49 49.38
C ALA A 398 -41.56 -6.39 47.85
N PHE A 399 -42.18 -7.29 47.07
CA PHE A 399 -42.20 -7.20 45.60
C PHE A 399 -42.94 -5.95 45.11
N THR A 400 -44.04 -5.58 45.78
CA THR A 400 -44.83 -4.38 45.45
C THR A 400 -44.02 -3.10 45.66
N MET A 401 -43.19 -3.06 46.72
CA MET A 401 -42.28 -1.95 46.99
C MET A 401 -41.23 -1.81 45.88
N VAL A 402 -40.65 -2.93 45.41
CA VAL A 402 -39.70 -2.93 44.27
C VAL A 402 -40.35 -2.44 42.98
N GLN A 403 -41.57 -2.89 42.67
CA GLN A 403 -42.30 -2.42 41.48
C GLN A 403 -42.51 -0.91 41.50
N ARG A 404 -42.80 -0.32 42.67
CA ARG A 404 -43.14 1.10 42.80
C ARG A 404 -41.92 2.00 42.85
N ASP A 405 -40.88 1.60 43.59
CA ASP A 405 -39.77 2.49 43.97
C ASP A 405 -38.52 2.31 43.07
N MET A 406 -38.46 1.26 42.24
CA MET A 406 -37.35 1.03 41.30
C MET A 406 -37.67 1.50 39.87
N LEU A 407 -36.63 1.84 39.12
CA LEU A 407 -36.74 2.21 37.71
C LEU A 407 -36.88 0.97 36.81
N PRO A 408 -37.48 1.10 35.60
CA PRO A 408 -37.40 0.06 34.58
C PRO A 408 -35.93 -0.26 34.24
N PRO A 409 -35.57 -1.51 33.87
CA PRO A 409 -36.45 -2.65 33.56
C PRO A 409 -36.85 -3.54 34.76
N ILE A 410 -36.27 -3.40 35.95
CA ILE A 410 -36.57 -4.34 37.06
C ILE A 410 -37.98 -4.19 37.62
N SER A 411 -38.50 -2.96 37.69
CA SER A 411 -39.87 -2.70 38.16
C SER A 411 -40.92 -3.33 37.25
N GLU A 412 -40.69 -3.36 35.94
CA GLU A 412 -41.57 -4.04 34.97
C GLU A 412 -41.58 -5.56 35.18
N GLU A 413 -40.42 -6.16 35.41
CA GLU A 413 -40.30 -7.61 35.61
C GLU A 413 -40.95 -8.07 36.92
N PHE A 414 -40.75 -7.33 38.01
CA PHE A 414 -41.41 -7.61 39.29
C PHE A 414 -42.90 -7.30 39.23
N GLY A 415 -43.31 -6.25 38.50
CA GLY A 415 -44.71 -5.95 38.22
C GLY A 415 -45.41 -7.04 37.41
N LEU A 416 -44.71 -7.69 36.46
CA LEU A 416 -45.24 -8.85 35.73
C LEU A 416 -45.44 -10.06 36.63
N VAL A 417 -44.54 -10.30 37.59
CA VAL A 417 -44.70 -11.37 38.61
C VAL A 417 -45.94 -11.11 39.46
N LEU A 418 -46.11 -9.88 39.95
CA LEU A 418 -47.27 -9.48 40.75
C LEU A 418 -48.57 -9.59 39.96
N LYS A 419 -48.59 -9.10 38.72
CA LYS A 419 -49.76 -9.20 37.83
C LYS A 419 -50.17 -10.65 37.58
N ASN A 420 -49.22 -11.54 37.30
CA ASN A 420 -49.54 -12.96 37.08
C ASN A 420 -50.02 -13.65 38.36
N TYR A 421 -49.50 -13.23 39.51
CA TYR A 421 -49.94 -13.70 40.82
C TYR A 421 -51.38 -13.24 41.14
N GLU A 422 -51.70 -11.97 40.88
CA GLU A 422 -53.06 -11.41 40.99
C GLU A 422 -54.06 -12.11 40.06
N LEU A 423 -53.60 -12.58 38.90
CA LEU A 423 -54.38 -13.40 37.96
C LEU A 423 -54.57 -14.86 38.40
N GLY A 424 -54.09 -15.23 39.61
CA GLY A 424 -54.29 -16.55 40.20
C GLY A 424 -53.21 -17.59 39.87
N THR A 425 -52.12 -17.19 39.20
CA THR A 425 -50.99 -18.10 38.96
C THR A 425 -50.20 -18.30 40.26
N PRO A 426 -49.80 -19.54 40.63
CA PRO A 426 -48.97 -19.77 41.80
C PRO A 426 -47.69 -18.93 41.77
N PHE A 427 -47.32 -18.32 42.89
CA PHE A 427 -46.19 -17.39 42.95
C PHE A 427 -44.87 -18.04 42.48
N GLU A 428 -44.66 -19.33 42.76
CA GLU A 428 -43.52 -20.12 42.27
C GLU A 428 -43.45 -20.12 40.74
N ARG A 429 -44.58 -20.39 40.07
CA ARG A 429 -44.69 -20.36 38.60
C ARG A 429 -44.46 -18.96 38.05
N CYS A 430 -44.90 -17.92 38.76
CA CYS A 430 -44.64 -16.52 38.38
C CYS A 430 -43.13 -16.20 38.43
N LEU A 431 -42.43 -16.68 39.46
CA LEU A 431 -40.99 -16.50 39.62
C LEU A 431 -40.18 -17.32 38.61
N GLU A 432 -40.59 -18.54 38.28
CA GLU A 432 -39.99 -19.33 37.20
C GLU A 432 -40.09 -18.58 35.86
N GLY A 433 -41.22 -17.93 35.60
CA GLY A 433 -41.38 -17.06 34.43
C GLY A 433 -40.44 -15.85 34.45
N LEU A 434 -40.08 -15.33 35.62
CA LEU A 434 -39.07 -14.27 35.77
C LEU A 434 -37.66 -14.81 35.44
N GLU A 435 -37.32 -16.01 35.91
CA GLU A 435 -36.05 -16.69 35.61
C GLU A 435 -35.84 -16.85 34.10
N GLU A 436 -36.86 -17.30 33.37
CA GLU A 436 -36.78 -17.54 31.92
C GLU A 436 -36.61 -16.24 31.10
N ARG A 437 -37.24 -15.14 31.54
CA ARG A 437 -37.21 -13.85 30.83
C ARG A 437 -35.96 -13.03 31.12
N ALA A 438 -35.56 -12.93 32.39
CA ALA A 438 -34.47 -12.05 32.81
C ALA A 438 -33.11 -12.49 32.27
N ALA A 439 -32.93 -13.79 31.96
CA ALA A 439 -31.69 -14.36 31.41
C ALA A 439 -30.41 -13.94 32.17
N SER A 440 -30.52 -13.74 33.49
CA SER A 440 -29.43 -13.34 34.38
C SER A 440 -29.23 -14.41 35.45
N LYS A 441 -27.96 -14.77 35.69
CA LYS A 441 -27.58 -15.78 36.68
C LYS A 441 -27.99 -15.36 38.10
N LEU A 442 -27.85 -14.08 38.44
CA LEU A 442 -28.19 -13.58 39.77
C LEU A 442 -29.70 -13.64 40.04
N VAL A 443 -30.53 -13.35 39.02
CA VAL A 443 -31.99 -13.49 39.12
C VAL A 443 -32.37 -14.96 39.34
N THR A 444 -31.74 -15.88 38.63
CA THR A 444 -31.93 -17.33 38.84
C THR A 444 -31.59 -17.75 40.27
N TYR A 445 -30.47 -17.28 40.82
CA TYR A 445 -30.09 -17.59 42.21
C TYR A 445 -31.10 -17.04 43.22
N MET A 446 -31.55 -15.79 43.04
CA MET A 446 -32.58 -15.19 43.89
C MET A 446 -33.88 -15.98 43.83
N VAL A 447 -34.41 -16.27 42.63
CA VAL A 447 -35.66 -17.01 42.42
C VAL A 447 -35.62 -18.38 43.10
N ARG A 448 -34.54 -19.14 42.88
CA ARG A 448 -34.37 -20.47 43.50
C ARG A 448 -34.28 -20.39 45.01
N ALA A 449 -33.55 -19.40 45.54
CA ALA A 449 -33.44 -19.20 46.97
C ALA A 449 -34.79 -18.86 47.60
N VAL A 450 -35.62 -18.05 46.93
CA VAL A 450 -36.99 -17.73 47.37
C VAL A 450 -37.90 -18.98 47.35
N ILE A 451 -37.87 -19.75 46.27
CA ILE A 451 -38.70 -20.97 46.14
C ILE A 451 -38.33 -21.98 47.22
N ILE A 452 -37.04 -22.28 47.40
CA ILE A 452 -36.54 -23.21 48.42
C ILE A 452 -36.92 -22.72 49.81
N GLN A 453 -36.72 -21.44 50.11
CA GLN A 453 -36.98 -20.91 51.45
C GLN A 453 -38.46 -20.94 51.81
N ARG A 454 -39.34 -20.76 50.83
CA ARG A 454 -40.79 -20.81 51.03
C ARG A 454 -41.30 -22.24 51.24
N GLN A 455 -40.63 -23.23 50.68
CA GLN A 455 -40.93 -24.65 50.91
C GLN A 455 -40.42 -25.15 52.28
N VAL A 456 -39.23 -24.69 52.69
CA VAL A 456 -38.57 -25.15 53.93
C VAL A 456 -38.94 -24.30 55.16
N GLY A 457 -39.48 -23.09 54.96
CA GLY A 457 -40.03 -22.24 56.03
C GLY A 457 -38.98 -21.45 56.82
N GLY A 458 -38.02 -20.80 56.14
CA GLY A 458 -36.94 -20.05 56.80
C GLY A 458 -37.01 -18.52 56.69
N ASN A 459 -36.02 -17.83 57.27
CA ASN A 459 -35.91 -16.37 57.22
C ASN A 459 -35.34 -15.87 55.86
N LEU A 460 -36.20 -15.36 54.99
CA LEU A 460 -35.85 -14.78 53.68
C LEU A 460 -34.85 -13.62 53.80
N THR A 461 -34.96 -12.82 54.85
CA THR A 461 -34.07 -11.69 55.13
C THR A 461 -32.61 -12.12 55.23
N LYS A 462 -32.32 -13.21 55.94
CA LYS A 462 -30.95 -13.74 56.09
C LYS A 462 -30.39 -14.27 54.77
N ILE A 463 -31.25 -14.82 53.90
CA ILE A 463 -30.84 -15.31 52.59
C ILE A 463 -30.49 -14.16 51.67
N PHE A 464 -31.33 -13.13 51.60
CA PHE A 464 -31.05 -11.96 50.79
C PHE A 464 -29.82 -11.19 51.26
N ASP A 465 -29.62 -11.02 52.58
CA ASP A 465 -28.41 -10.40 53.12
C ASP A 465 -27.14 -11.16 52.65
N ARG A 466 -27.15 -12.50 52.72
CA ARG A 466 -26.03 -13.35 52.23
C ARG A 466 -25.82 -13.25 50.72
N ILE A 467 -26.90 -13.22 49.93
CA ILE A 467 -26.81 -13.09 48.47
C ILE A 467 -26.21 -11.71 48.11
N VAL A 468 -26.65 -10.64 48.77
CA VAL A 468 -26.12 -9.28 48.55
C VAL A 468 -24.64 -9.18 48.95
N GLU A 469 -24.23 -9.79 50.07
CA GLU A 469 -22.82 -9.85 50.47
C GLU A 469 -21.97 -10.58 49.44
N ASN A 470 -22.37 -11.79 49.04
CA ASN A 470 -21.65 -12.57 48.02
C ASN A 470 -21.52 -11.81 46.68
N ILE A 471 -22.59 -11.17 46.21
CA ILE A 471 -22.55 -10.39 44.96
C ILE A 471 -21.63 -9.18 45.09
N ARG A 472 -21.62 -8.49 46.23
CA ARG A 472 -20.70 -7.35 46.48
C ARG A 472 -19.25 -7.81 46.49
N GLU A 473 -18.95 -8.98 47.04
CA GLU A 473 -17.61 -9.58 47.02
C GLU A 473 -17.19 -9.96 45.60
N GLU A 474 -18.06 -10.63 44.83
CA GLU A 474 -17.82 -10.93 43.42
C GLU A 474 -17.64 -9.66 42.57
N GLY A 475 -18.43 -8.62 42.83
CA GLY A 475 -18.33 -7.33 42.14
C GLY A 475 -16.96 -6.67 42.31
N LYS A 476 -16.40 -6.69 43.53
CA LYS A 476 -15.05 -6.18 43.80
C LYS A 476 -13.97 -6.97 43.05
N LEU A 477 -14.13 -8.29 42.93
CA LEU A 477 -13.23 -9.14 42.16
C LEU A 477 -13.34 -8.85 40.65
N GLN A 478 -14.56 -8.71 40.13
CA GLN A 478 -14.79 -8.35 38.73
C GLN A 478 -14.24 -6.97 38.38
N GLU A 479 -14.41 -5.96 39.24
CA GLU A 479 -13.89 -4.61 39.03
C GLU A 479 -12.34 -4.59 39.02
N LYS A 480 -11.72 -5.37 39.90
CA LYS A 480 -10.26 -5.60 39.89
C LYS A 480 -9.79 -6.28 38.61
N THR A 481 -10.49 -7.31 38.14
CA THR A 481 -10.16 -7.99 36.88
C THR A 481 -10.43 -7.09 35.66
N GLN A 482 -11.50 -6.30 35.67
CA GLN A 482 -11.83 -5.35 34.60
C GLN A 482 -10.81 -4.23 34.50
N SER A 483 -10.36 -3.66 35.62
CA SER A 483 -9.32 -2.61 35.63
C SER A 483 -7.98 -3.13 35.11
N MET A 484 -7.57 -4.34 35.51
CA MET A 484 -6.34 -4.97 34.99
C MET A 484 -6.44 -5.30 33.49
N THR A 485 -7.59 -5.82 33.03
CA THR A 485 -7.78 -6.17 31.61
C THR A 485 -8.11 -4.96 30.72
N ALA A 486 -8.56 -3.83 31.27
CA ALA A 486 -8.85 -2.62 30.52
C ALA A 486 -7.60 -2.07 29.82
N GLN A 487 -6.44 -2.10 30.48
CA GLN A 487 -5.18 -1.68 29.88
C GLN A 487 -4.81 -2.56 28.67
N GLN A 488 -4.91 -3.89 28.83
CA GLN A 488 -4.63 -4.84 27.74
C GLN A 488 -5.62 -4.69 26.58
N ARG A 489 -6.90 -4.45 26.87
CA ARG A 489 -7.94 -4.19 25.85
C ARG A 489 -7.74 -2.87 25.12
N MET A 490 -7.17 -1.86 25.77
CA MET A 490 -6.86 -0.59 25.11
C MET A 490 -5.67 -0.73 24.17
N GLN A 491 -4.61 -1.41 24.61
CA GLN A 491 -3.45 -1.70 23.74
C GLN A 491 -3.84 -2.54 22.52
N SER A 492 -4.70 -3.55 22.69
CA SER A 492 -5.15 -4.36 21.56
C SER A 492 -5.96 -3.58 20.53
N LYS A 493 -6.81 -2.64 20.98
CA LYS A 493 -7.55 -1.74 20.08
C LYS A 493 -6.60 -0.84 19.29
N VAL A 494 -5.58 -0.27 19.94
CA VAL A 494 -4.59 0.59 19.27
C VAL A 494 -3.83 -0.19 18.20
N VAL A 495 -3.31 -1.38 18.55
CA VAL A 495 -2.59 -2.25 17.60
C VAL A 495 -3.48 -2.72 16.46
N GLY A 496 -4.75 -3.02 16.74
CA GLY A 496 -5.72 -3.44 15.71
C GLY A 496 -6.09 -2.36 14.71
N ILE A 497 -6.07 -1.08 15.11
CA ILE A 497 -6.41 0.07 14.25
C ILE A 497 -5.21 0.50 13.39
N MET A 498 -3.98 0.22 13.83
CA MET A 498 -2.74 0.69 13.19
C MET A 498 -2.62 0.39 11.69
N PRO A 499 -2.94 -0.83 11.19
CA PRO A 499 -2.84 -1.12 9.75
C PRO A 499 -3.82 -0.30 8.90
N TRP A 500 -5.02 -0.06 9.43
CA TRP A 500 -6.05 0.75 8.77
C TRP A 500 -5.66 2.23 8.74
N ALA A 501 -5.11 2.72 9.85
CA ALA A 501 -4.58 4.08 9.92
C ALA A 501 -3.43 4.29 8.91
N MET A 502 -2.48 3.34 8.81
CA MET A 502 -1.41 3.41 7.82
C MET A 502 -1.93 3.37 6.38
N THR A 503 -2.93 2.52 6.12
CA THR A 503 -3.57 2.47 4.80
C THR A 503 -4.19 3.82 4.44
N GLY A 504 -4.93 4.44 5.38
CA GLY A 504 -5.53 5.75 5.18
C GLY A 504 -4.50 6.86 4.96
N ILE A 505 -3.39 6.85 5.72
CA ILE A 505 -2.29 7.81 5.55
C ILE A 505 -1.63 7.63 4.18
N MET A 506 -1.30 6.41 3.77
CA MET A 506 -0.69 6.17 2.46
C MET A 506 -1.61 6.59 1.31
N PHE A 507 -2.92 6.36 1.46
CA PHE A 507 -3.90 6.82 0.48
C PHE A 507 -3.96 8.35 0.36
N ALA A 508 -3.76 9.07 1.46
CA ALA A 508 -3.72 10.53 1.46
C ALA A 508 -2.43 11.10 0.84
N PHE A 509 -1.28 10.46 1.07
CA PHE A 509 0.02 10.95 0.57
C PHE A 509 0.33 10.51 -0.87
N GLN A 510 -0.06 9.29 -1.28
CA GLN A 510 0.28 8.70 -2.58
C GLN A 510 -0.92 7.96 -3.21
N PRO A 511 -2.01 8.66 -3.55
CA PRO A 511 -3.25 8.05 -4.02
C PRO A 511 -3.07 7.26 -5.33
N GLN A 512 -2.23 7.74 -6.26
CA GLN A 512 -2.06 7.12 -7.57
C GLN A 512 -1.35 5.75 -7.50
N GLN A 513 -0.33 5.63 -6.64
CA GLN A 513 0.41 4.37 -6.44
C GLN A 513 -0.44 3.33 -5.70
N MET A 514 -1.25 3.78 -4.74
CA MET A 514 -2.22 2.94 -4.04
C MET A 514 -3.29 2.37 -4.97
N MET A 515 -3.82 3.19 -5.88
CA MET A 515 -4.81 2.73 -6.87
C MET A 515 -4.24 1.63 -7.77
N GLU A 516 -3.01 1.79 -8.26
CA GLU A 516 -2.35 0.80 -9.10
C GLU A 516 -2.09 -0.52 -8.34
N PHE A 517 -1.71 -0.43 -7.06
CA PHE A 517 -1.57 -1.59 -6.18
C PHE A 517 -2.89 -2.37 -6.00
N TYR A 518 -4.00 -1.68 -5.70
CA TYR A 518 -5.30 -2.34 -5.49
C TYR A 518 -5.92 -2.90 -6.77
N THR A 519 -5.55 -2.37 -7.94
CA THR A 519 -6.00 -2.90 -9.24
C THR A 519 -5.13 -4.06 -9.74
N SER A 520 -3.92 -4.25 -9.20
CA SER A 520 -3.04 -5.35 -9.59
C SER A 520 -3.45 -6.68 -8.94
N ASN A 521 -3.41 -7.78 -9.71
CA ASN A 521 -3.70 -9.14 -9.21
C ASN A 521 -2.83 -9.54 -8.00
N VAL A 522 -1.58 -9.05 -7.95
CA VAL A 522 -0.67 -9.31 -6.83
C VAL A 522 -1.10 -8.52 -5.59
N GLY A 523 -1.46 -7.25 -5.75
CA GLY A 523 -1.91 -6.42 -4.63
C GLY A 523 -3.22 -6.90 -4.03
N LEU A 524 -4.14 -7.42 -4.85
CA LEU A 524 -5.38 -8.04 -4.38
C LEU A 524 -5.12 -9.32 -3.55
N GLY A 525 -4.16 -10.15 -3.97
CA GLY A 525 -3.73 -11.33 -3.22
C GLY A 525 -3.11 -10.97 -1.86
N VAL A 526 -2.25 -9.95 -1.82
CA VAL A 526 -1.65 -9.44 -0.58
C VAL A 526 -2.71 -8.84 0.33
N MET A 527 -3.68 -8.10 -0.21
CA MET A 527 -4.76 -7.51 0.59
C MET A 527 -5.62 -8.59 1.26
N LEU A 528 -5.98 -9.64 0.53
CA LEU A 528 -6.77 -10.77 1.06
C LEU A 528 -5.98 -11.49 2.15
N PHE A 529 -4.68 -11.71 1.94
CA PHE A 529 -3.78 -12.25 2.96
C PHE A 529 -3.73 -11.38 4.22
N CYS A 530 -3.57 -10.07 4.07
CA CYS A 530 -3.57 -9.12 5.19
C CYS A 530 -4.89 -9.13 5.96
N ILE A 531 -6.04 -9.15 5.28
CA ILE A 531 -7.36 -9.19 5.93
C ILE A 531 -7.52 -10.47 6.75
N VAL A 532 -7.14 -11.62 6.18
CA VAL A 532 -7.17 -12.91 6.88
C VAL A 532 -6.24 -12.88 8.09
N TRP A 533 -5.03 -12.34 7.94
CA TRP A 533 -4.06 -12.25 9.01
C TRP A 533 -4.51 -11.33 10.15
N ILE A 534 -5.09 -10.18 9.82
CA ILE A 534 -5.69 -9.26 10.80
C ILE A 534 -6.85 -9.93 11.52
N ALA A 535 -7.70 -10.68 10.82
CA ALA A 535 -8.82 -11.41 11.43
C ALA A 535 -8.31 -12.49 12.40
N ILE A 536 -7.26 -13.23 12.05
CA ILE A 536 -6.61 -14.20 12.93
C ILE A 536 -6.02 -13.49 14.15
N GLY A 537 -5.27 -12.40 13.95
CA GLY A 537 -4.69 -11.60 15.04
C GLY A 537 -5.74 -11.09 16.01
N MET A 538 -6.83 -10.50 15.51
CA MET A 538 -7.94 -10.05 16.35
C MET A 538 -8.57 -11.20 17.14
N LYS A 539 -8.74 -12.37 16.52
CA LYS A 539 -9.31 -13.55 17.19
C LYS A 539 -8.39 -14.11 18.29
N VAL A 540 -7.07 -14.09 18.06
CA VAL A 540 -6.09 -14.50 19.08
C VAL A 540 -6.11 -13.52 20.26
N VAL A 541 -6.12 -12.22 19.97
CA VAL A 541 -6.12 -11.18 20.99
C VAL A 541 -7.43 -11.14 21.78
N SER A 542 -8.58 -11.36 21.14
CA SER A 542 -9.86 -11.49 21.85
C SER A 542 -9.85 -12.68 22.80
N LYS A 543 -9.26 -13.80 22.39
CA LYS A 543 -9.16 -15.03 23.19
C LYS A 543 -8.19 -14.89 24.37
N MET A 544 -7.12 -14.10 24.22
CA MET A 544 -6.22 -13.76 25.33
C MET A 544 -6.85 -12.82 26.36
N GLY A 545 -7.90 -12.07 25.99
CA GLY A 545 -8.63 -11.17 26.87
C GLY A 545 -9.78 -11.83 27.64
N GLU A 546 -10.15 -13.06 27.28
CA GLU A 546 -10.99 -13.96 28.07
C GLU A 546 -10.07 -14.78 28.98
N ILE A 547 -9.55 -14.13 30.03
CA ILE A 547 -9.05 -14.89 31.18
C ILE A 547 -10.31 -15.24 31.99
N ASP A 548 -10.77 -16.48 31.83
CA ASP A 548 -11.71 -17.11 32.75
C ASP A 548 -11.06 -17.14 34.14
N VAL A 549 -11.73 -16.54 35.12
CA VAL A 549 -11.46 -16.75 36.55
C VAL A 549 -12.28 -17.94 37.01
#